data_AF-A0A6C0CG02-F1
#
_entry.id   AF-A0A6C0CG02-F1
#
_cell.length_a   1.000
_cell.length_b   1.000
_cell.length_c   1.000
_cell.angle_alpha   90.00
_cell.angle_beta   90.00
_cell.angle_gamma   90.00
#
_symmetry.space_group_name_H-M   'P 1'
#
loop_
_entity.id
_entity.type
_entity.pdbx_description
1 polymer ?
#
loop_
_entity_poly.entity_id
_entity_poly.type
_entity_poly.pdbx_seq_one_letter_code
_entity_poly.pdbx_strand_id
1 'polypeptide(L)' 'MSDYTKHKDPARKQRYMNRHKAIEHWQKPMTAGSLSRYILWNKPTLRASISDYKKRFNYS' A
#
# COMPACT_ATOMS: atom_id res chain seq x y z
N MET A 1 1.21 -10.02 13.59
CA MET A 1 0.58 -8.90 12.82
C MET A 1 0.82 -9.19 11.34
N SER A 2 -0.22 -9.45 10.53
CA SER A 2 -0.08 -9.85 9.12
C SER A 2 -0.71 -8.82 8.17
N ASP A 3 0.02 -8.44 7.14
CA ASP A 3 -0.27 -7.47 6.08
C ASP A 3 -0.78 -8.14 4.80
N TYR A 4 -1.39 -7.37 3.90
CA TYR A 4 -2.17 -7.91 2.77
C TYR A 4 -1.36 -8.83 1.86
N THR A 5 -0.05 -8.61 1.80
CA THR A 5 0.93 -9.45 1.11
C THR A 5 1.04 -10.88 1.68
N LYS A 6 0.64 -11.11 2.94
CA LYS A 6 0.67 -12.42 3.61
C LYS A 6 -0.71 -13.07 3.68
N HIS A 7 -1.72 -12.31 4.11
CA HIS A 7 -3.05 -12.87 4.41
C HIS A 7 -4.05 -12.75 3.25
N LYS A 8 -3.79 -11.87 2.27
CA LYS A 8 -4.58 -11.72 1.03
C LYS A 8 -6.09 -11.48 1.20
N ASP A 9 -6.52 -11.02 2.38
CA ASP A 9 -7.94 -10.73 2.70
C ASP A 9 -8.32 -9.33 2.21
N PRO A 10 -9.24 -9.22 1.22
CA PRO A 10 -9.69 -7.92 0.72
C PRO A 10 -10.41 -7.07 1.77
N ALA A 11 -11.11 -7.69 2.73
CA ALA A 11 -11.85 -6.97 3.76
C ALA A 11 -10.91 -6.28 4.75
N ARG A 12 -9.79 -6.93 5.13
CA ARG A 12 -8.74 -6.31 5.95
C ARG A 12 -8.09 -5.14 5.24
N LYS A 13 -7.84 -5.28 3.93
CA LYS A 13 -7.35 -4.17 3.10
C LYS A 13 -8.32 -2.99 3.13
N GLN A 14 -9.62 -3.24 2.97
CA GLN A 14 -10.62 -2.17 3.02
C GLN A 14 -10.65 -1.48 4.39
N ARG A 15 -10.57 -2.22 5.50
CA ARG A 15 -10.49 -1.63 6.85
C ARG A 15 -9.26 -0.75 7.03
N TYR A 16 -8.10 -1.20 6.54
CA TYR A 16 -6.88 -0.39 6.56
C TYR A 16 -7.06 0.90 5.74
N MET A 17 -7.62 0.81 4.54
CA MET A 17 -7.87 1.99 3.69
C MET A 17 -8.83 2.96 4.35
N ASN A 18 -9.93 2.48 4.94
CA ASN A 18 -10.92 3.33 5.59
C ASN A 18 -10.32 4.10 6.76
N ARG A 19 -9.47 3.46 7.57
CA ARG A 19 -8.79 4.10 8.70
C ARG A 19 -7.82 5.20 8.27
N HIS A 20 -7.10 4.98 7.16
CA HIS A 20 -6.01 5.85 6.74
C HIS A 20 -6.40 6.89 5.68
N LYS A 21 -7.55 6.74 5.03
CA LYS A 21 -8.06 7.68 4.00
C LYS A 21 -8.19 9.12 4.52
N ALA A 22 -8.51 9.30 5.80
CA ALA A 22 -8.73 10.61 6.40
C ALA A 22 -7.45 11.32 6.88
N ILE A 23 -6.36 10.56 7.08
CA ILE A 23 -5.18 11.03 7.81
C ILE A 23 -3.96 11.13 6.87
N GLU A 24 -3.87 10.25 5.88
CA GLU A 24 -2.65 10.11 5.09
C GLU A 24 -2.70 10.79 3.73
N HIS A 25 -1.65 11.57 3.45
CA HIS A 25 -1.42 12.16 2.14
C HIS A 25 -0.71 11.18 1.19
N TRP A 26 -1.50 10.41 0.44
CA TRP A 26 -1.01 9.39 -0.50
C TRP A 26 -0.36 9.93 -1.79
N GLN A 27 -0.25 11.25 -1.91
CA GLN A 27 0.43 11.93 -3.03
C GLN A 27 1.93 12.08 -2.81
N LYS A 28 2.42 12.02 -1.55
CA LYS A 28 3.84 12.11 -1.25
C LYS A 28 4.46 10.71 -1.22
N PRO A 29 5.23 10.27 -2.24
CA PRO A 29 5.73 8.89 -2.33
C PRO A 29 6.54 8.45 -1.11
N MET A 30 7.41 9.32 -0.62
CA MET A 30 8.37 9.02 0.45
C MET A 30 7.78 9.12 1.88
N THR A 31 6.47 9.26 2.05
CA THR A 31 5.86 9.22 3.40
C THR A 31 5.63 7.78 3.84
N ALA A 32 5.75 7.53 5.15
CA ALA A 32 5.48 6.21 5.74
C ALA A 32 4.09 5.67 5.37
N GLY A 33 3.12 6.56 5.22
CA GLY A 33 1.76 6.23 4.82
C GLY A 33 1.62 5.75 3.37
N SER A 34 2.20 6.52 2.44
CA SER A 34 2.25 6.11 1.03
C SER A 34 2.98 4.78 0.87
N LEU A 35 4.14 4.61 1.50
CA LEU A 35 4.89 3.36 1.45
C LEU A 35 4.06 2.20 2.00
N SER A 36 3.44 2.36 3.17
CA SER A 36 2.60 1.31 3.76
C SER A 36 1.43 0.96 2.85
N ARG A 37 0.73 1.95 2.28
CA ARG A 37 -0.38 1.73 1.35
C ARG A 37 0.04 1.00 0.09
N TYR A 38 1.06 1.50 -0.60
CA TYR A 38 1.44 1.03 -1.93
C TYR A 38 2.32 -0.22 -1.90
N ILE A 39 3.07 -0.44 -0.83
CA ILE A 39 3.96 -1.60 -0.69
C ILE A 39 3.25 -2.75 0.04
N LEU A 40 2.60 -2.47 1.18
CA LEU A 40 2.04 -3.52 2.05
C LEU A 40 0.55 -3.79 1.79
N TRP A 41 -0.21 -2.79 1.33
CA TRP A 41 -1.68 -2.88 1.19
C TRP A 41 -2.20 -2.73 -0.25
N ASN A 42 -1.31 -2.81 -1.25
CA ASN A 42 -1.67 -2.63 -2.66
C ASN A 42 -2.00 -3.95 -3.36
N LYS A 43 -0.98 -4.80 -3.57
CA LYS A 43 -1.05 -6.08 -4.29
C LYS A 43 -0.83 -7.26 -3.33
N PRO A 44 -1.28 -8.48 -3.70
CA PRO A 44 -1.15 -9.67 -2.85
C PRO A 44 0.29 -10.17 -2.71
N THR A 45 1.26 -9.59 -3.42
CA THR A 45 2.69 -9.91 -3.28
C THR A 45 3.52 -8.63 -3.17
N LEU A 46 4.58 -8.69 -2.37
CA LEU A 46 5.47 -7.54 -2.13
C LEU A 46 6.14 -7.06 -3.44
N ARG A 47 6.61 -7.99 -4.28
CA ARG A 47 7.26 -7.64 -5.57
C ARG A 47 6.30 -6.92 -6.52
N ALA A 48 5.05 -7.38 -6.62
CA ALA A 48 4.06 -6.72 -7.46
C ALA A 48 3.72 -5.33 -6.92
N SER A 49 3.58 -5.18 -5.60
CA SER A 49 3.37 -3.89 -4.95
C SER A 49 4.51 -2.91 -5.21
N ILE A 50 5.78 -3.35 -5.11
CA ILE A 50 6.96 -2.51 -5.37
C ILE A 50 7.02 -2.10 -6.84
N SER A 51 6.78 -3.02 -7.78
CA SER A 51 6.77 -2.69 -9.22
C SER A 51 5.68 -1.67 -9.55
N ASP A 52 4.48 -1.84 -8.99
CA ASP A 52 3.36 -0.89 -9.16
C ASP A 52 3.68 0.49 -8.57
N TYR A 53 4.29 0.51 -7.37
CA TYR A 53 4.76 1.75 -6.74
C TYR A 53 5.81 2.48 -7.60
N LYS A 54 6.81 1.76 -8.10
CA LYS A 54 7.84 2.32 -9.00
C LYS A 54 7.22 2.94 -10.26
N LYS A 55 6.31 2.22 -10.91
CA LYS A 55 5.57 2.71 -12.09
C LYS A 55 4.72 3.95 -11.76
N ARG A 56 4.00 3.94 -10.64
CA ARG A 56 3.11 5.03 -10.23
C ARG A 56 3.84 6.34 -9.95
N PHE A 57 5.05 6.27 -9.40
CA PHE A 57 5.86 7.44 -9.04
C PHE A 57 7.05 7.68 -9.96
N ASN A 58 7.07 6.99 -11.11
CA ASN A 58 8.10 7.14 -12.14
C ASN A 58 9.54 6.94 -11.62
N TYR A 59 9.72 5.99 -10.70
CA TYR A 59 11.05 5.54 -10.27
C TYR A 59 11.52 4.43 -11.20
N SER A 60 12.58 4.70 -11.98
CA SER A 60 13.23 3.72 -12.85
C SER A 60 13.87 2.56 -12.07
#